data_AF-A0A953JEM4-F1
#
_entry.id   AF-A0A953JEM4-F1
#
_cell.length_a   1.000
_cell.length_b   1.000
_cell.length_c   1.000
_cell.angle_alpha   90.00
_cell.angle_beta   90.00
_cell.angle_gamma   90.00
#
_symmetry.space_group_name_H-M   'P 1'
#
loop_
_entity.id
_entity.type
_entity.pdbx_description
1 polymer ?
#
loop_
_entity_poly.entity_id
_entity_poly.type
_entity_poly.pdbx_seq_one_letter_code
_entity_poly.pdbx_strand_id
1 'polypeptide(L)' 'MITLSHVRSFYNGLLVTCYDCNGVKYVANQHGNWDVYEGEYMRGGRARTVSKDAEEIRNVIAEYRRQGK' A
#
# COMPACT_ATOMS: atom_id res chain seq x y z
N MET A 1 -10.89 9.11 -1.86
CA MET A 1 -11.53 7.90 -1.27
C MET A 1 -10.47 6.82 -1.20
N ILE A 2 -10.37 6.08 -0.09
CA ILE A 2 -9.34 5.05 0.05
C ILE A 2 -9.98 3.69 -0.23
N THR A 3 -9.35 2.89 -1.07
CA THR A 3 -9.79 1.52 -1.31
C THR A 3 -8.74 0.54 -0.82
N LEU A 4 -9.20 -0.58 -0.29
CA LEU A 4 -8.35 -1.71 0.10
C LEU A 4 -8.58 -2.82 -0.90
N SER A 5 -7.48 -3.38 -1.39
CA SER A 5 -7.47 -4.58 -2.23
C SER A 5 -6.32 -5.50 -1.83
N HIS A 6 -6.31 -6.71 -2.38
CA HIS A 6 -5.16 -7.61 -2.26
C HIS A 6 -4.52 -7.74 -3.64
N VAL A 7 -3.21 -7.51 -3.70
CA VAL A 7 -2.42 -7.63 -4.93
C VAL A 7 -1.38 -8.72 -4.78
N ARG A 8 -0.97 -9.33 -5.90
CA ARG A 8 0.06 -10.36 -5.86
C ARG A 8 1.45 -9.73 -5.80
N SER A 9 2.18 -9.99 -4.74
CA SER A 9 3.56 -9.54 -4.56
C SER A 9 4.46 -10.06 -5.69
N PHE A 10 5.22 -9.16 -6.31
CA PHE A 10 6.21 -9.51 -7.34
C PHE A 10 7.38 -10.33 -6.79
N TYR A 11 7.62 -10.34 -5.48
CA TYR A 11 8.82 -10.93 -4.87
C TYR A 11 8.60 -12.37 -4.43
N ASN A 12 7.44 -12.66 -3.84
CA ASN A 12 7.15 -13.97 -3.24
C ASN A 12 5.83 -14.59 -3.75
N GLY A 13 5.10 -13.91 -4.64
CA GLY A 13 3.88 -14.42 -5.24
C GLY A 13 2.67 -14.50 -4.30
N LEU A 14 2.77 -14.02 -3.05
CA LEU A 14 1.68 -14.00 -2.08
C LEU A 14 0.73 -12.82 -2.33
N LEU A 15 -0.53 -12.98 -1.89
CA LEU A 15 -1.47 -11.85 -1.84
C LEU A 15 -1.12 -10.96 -0.65
N VAL A 16 -0.91 -9.69 -0.92
CA VAL A 16 -0.55 -8.67 0.06
C VAL A 16 -1.52 -7.50 0.00
N THR A 17 -1.71 -6.82 1.13
CA THR A 17 -2.60 -5.67 1.23
C THR A 17 -2.09 -4.50 0.39
N CYS A 18 -3.01 -3.89 -0.36
CA CYS A 18 -2.80 -2.66 -1.11
C CYS A 18 -3.86 -1.64 -0.70
N TYR A 19 -3.43 -0.47 -0.24
CA TYR A 19 -4.29 0.70 -0.14
C TYR A 19 -4.09 1.58 -1.37
N ASP A 20 -5.17 1.94 -2.05
CA ASP A 20 -5.16 2.97 -3.08
C ASP A 20 -5.73 4.26 -2.49
N CYS A 21 -4.90 5.30 -2.44
CA CYS A 21 -5.26 6.63 -1.99
C CYS A 21 -4.97 7.62 -3.11
N ASN A 22 -6.02 8.04 -3.84
CA ASN A 22 -5.93 9.04 -4.90
C ASN A 22 -4.88 8.71 -5.97
N GLY A 23 -4.76 7.44 -6.39
CA GLY A 23 -3.79 7.01 -7.41
C GLY A 23 -2.40 6.67 -6.86
N VAL A 24 -2.17 6.87 -5.56
CA VAL A 24 -0.98 6.36 -4.87
C VAL A 24 -1.30 5.01 -4.25
N LYS A 25 -0.52 3.99 -4.60
CA LYS A 25 -0.68 2.64 -4.06
C LYS A 25 0.35 2.36 -2.99
N TYR A 26 -0.13 1.97 -1.82
CA TYR A 26 0.66 1.54 -0.68
C TYR A 26 0.52 0.02 -0.57
N VAL A 27 1.58 -0.71 -0.88
CA VAL A 27 1.57 -2.18 -0.92
C VAL A 27 2.44 -2.74 0.20
N ALA A 28 1.85 -3.57 1.06
CA ALA A 28 2.60 -4.23 2.13
C ALA A 28 3.65 -5.16 1.53
N ASN A 29 4.91 -4.99 1.94
CA ASN A 29 6.02 -5.81 1.49
C ASN A 29 6.39 -6.87 2.53
N GLN A 30 7.22 -7.83 2.12
CA GLN A 30 7.64 -8.96 2.94
C GLN A 30 8.48 -8.59 4.18
N HIS A 31 8.98 -7.35 4.24
CA HIS A 31 9.76 -6.84 5.37
C HIS A 31 8.88 -6.16 6.43
N GLY A 32 7.55 -6.18 6.24
CA GLY A 32 6.61 -5.51 7.12
C GLY A 32 6.56 -4.00 6.92
N ASN A 33 7.09 -3.50 5.81
CA ASN A 33 7.02 -2.10 5.39
C ASN A 33 6.05 -1.94 4.22
N TRP A 34 5.91 -0.72 3.70
CA TRP A 34 5.00 -0.39 2.61
C TRP A 34 5.78 0.14 1.42
N ASP A 35 5.70 -0.54 0.29
CA ASP A 35 6.19 -0.03 -0.98
C ASP A 35 5.15 0.92 -1.58
N VAL A 36 5.59 2.12 -1.96
CA VAL A 36 4.74 3.18 -2.49
C VAL A 36 4.95 3.30 -4.00
N TYR A 37 3.85 3.36 -4.73
CA TYR A 37 3.78 3.51 -6.17
C TYR A 37 2.94 4.74 -6.48
N GLU A 38 3.52 5.71 -7.19
CA GLU A 38 2.83 6.91 -7.68
C GLU A 38 2.15 6.56 -9.02
N GLY A 39 1.09 5.75 -8.95
CA GLY A 39 0.37 5.23 -10.10
C GLY A 39 0.10 3.73 -10.00
N GLU A 40 0.32 3.01 -11.11
CA GLU A 40 0.03 1.59 -11.19
C GLU A 40 1.04 0.73 -10.40
N TYR A 41 0.54 -0.37 -9.84
CA TYR A 41 1.39 -1.36 -9.18
C TYR A 41 2.07 -2.22 -10.26
N MET A 42 3.30 -1.83 -10.63
CA MET A 42 4.08 -2.50 -11.67
C MET A 42 5.51 -2.82 -11.20
N ARG A 43 6.09 -3.89 -11.74
CA ARG A 43 7.45 -4.31 -11.37
C ARG A 43 8.46 -3.24 -11.77
N GLY A 44 9.28 -2.80 -10.82
CA GLY A 44 10.26 -1.72 -11.02
C GLY A 44 9.68 -0.30 -10.90
N GLY A 45 8.35 -0.15 -10.81
CA GLY A 45 7.68 1.15 -10.63
C GLY A 45 7.60 1.63 -9.18
N ARG A 46 8.34 1.01 -8.26
CA ARG A 46 8.36 1.41 -6.84
C ARG A 46 9.06 2.76 -6.72
N ALA A 47 8.33 3.77 -6.27
CA ALA A 47 8.89 5.09 -6.02
C ALA A 47 9.72 5.12 -4.73
N ARG A 48 9.18 4.59 -3.63
CA ARG A 48 9.85 4.55 -2.32
C ARG A 48 9.33 3.42 -1.43
N THR A 49 10.03 3.15 -0.34
CA THR A 49 9.56 2.27 0.74
C THR A 49 9.39 3.10 2.01
N VAL A 50 8.27 2.89 2.70
CA VAL A 50 7.85 3.60 3.89
C VAL A 50 7.70 2.60 5.03
N SER A 51 8.16 2.97 6.24
CA SER A 51 7.98 2.13 7.42
C SER A 51 6.50 1.95 7.77
N LYS A 52 6.10 0.77 8.27
CA LYS A 52 4.74 0.56 8.81
C LYS A 52 4.35 1.55 9.91
N ASP A 53 5.33 2.07 10.63
CA ASP A 53 5.11 2.99 11.76
C ASP A 53 5.07 4.46 11.32
N ALA A 54 5.35 4.72 10.03
CA ALA A 54 5.28 6.06 9.47
C ALA A 54 3.86 6.63 9.63
N GLU A 55 3.81 7.93 9.93
CA GLU A 55 2.54 8.64 10.14
C GLU A 55 1.64 8.57 8.91
N GLU A 56 2.20 8.65 7.70
CA GLU A 56 1.42 8.56 6.47
C GLU A 56 0.64 7.24 6.35
N ILE A 57 1.26 6.10 6.70
CA ILE A 57 0.63 4.78 6.65
C ILE A 57 -0.49 4.70 7.68
N ARG A 58 -0.22 5.18 8.91
CA ARG A 58 -1.22 5.25 9.97
C ARG A 58 -2.43 6.08 9.54
N ASN A 59 -2.20 7.21 8.88
CA ASN A 59 -3.25 8.09 8.38
C ASN A 59 -4.08 7.44 7.28
N VAL A 60 -3.44 6.77 6.31
CA VAL A 60 -4.15 6.03 5.23
C VAL A 60 -5.07 4.95 5.82
N ILE A 61 -4.56 4.15 6.77
CA ILE A 61 -5.35 3.08 7.41
C ILE A 61 -6.49 3.67 8.24
N ALA A 62 -6.23 4.72 9.02
CA ALA A 62 -7.24 5.38 9.85
C ALA A 62 -8.34 6.02 9.01
N GLU A 63 -8.00 6.64 7.89
CA GLU A 63 -8.94 7.24 6.94
C GLU A 63 -9.78 6.17 6.23
N TYR A 64 -9.19 5.03 5.84
CA TYR A 64 -9.94 3.89 5.30
C TYR A 64 -10.98 3.38 6.32
N ARG A 65 -10.58 3.17 7.58
CA ARG A 65 -11.49 2.73 8.66
C ARG A 65 -12.60 3.75 8.94
N ARG A 66 -12.28 5.06 8.89
CA ARG A 66 -13.27 6.14 9.06
C ARG A 66 -14.35 6.14 7.97
N GLN A 67 -14.07 5.59 6.80
CA GLN A 67 -15.07 5.40 5.73
C GLN A 67 -16.06 4.25 6.02
N GLY A 68 -15.97 3.59 7.18
CA GLY A 68 -16.89 2.52 7.59
C GLY A 68 -16.60 1.18 6.93
N LYS A 69 -15.34 0.93 6.56
CA LYS A 69 -14.87 -0.29 5.90
C LYS A 69 -13.85 -1.07 6.72
#